data_AF-A0AAD9NPM7-F1
#
_entry.id   AF-A0AAD9NPM7-F1
#
_cell.length_a   1.000
_cell.length_b   1.000
_cell.length_c   1.000
_cell.angle_alpha   90.00
_cell.angle_beta   90.00
_cell.angle_gamma   90.00
#
_symmetry.space_group_name_H-M   'P 1'
#
loop_
_entity.id
_entity.type
_entity.pdbx_description
1 polymer ?
#
loop_
_entity_poly.entity_id
_entity_poly.type
_entity_poly.pdbx_seq_one_letter_code
_entity_poly.pdbx_strand_id
1 'polypeptide(L)'
;MCGDFMCGKLVAVCHNTVCDGPYSQSRWGPCTRECGRGRKVRRDKFGKKPQYIRCNTHSCKKVKGDCAADVVFVLDSSGSIGDKNWFVAKQFAIDVAKGLRLSQPDTRFGVITYSTEAEVGFDLGQYNNITDIQNNIWALGYLAGPTNTADGLRRMRAMFDKNGASNKKAVAIVLTDGVSTLESDFTLKEAAAAKDEGIDIFAIGVGDAYLDELIAMSSAPSSYFVQTASTYSAVLSITRTIITRICHM
;
A
#
# COMPACT_ATOMS: atom_id res chain seq x y z
N MET A 1 -27.66 4.30 18.07
CA MET A 1 -26.61 4.87 18.93
C MET A 1 -25.64 3.73 19.23
N CYS A 2 -24.40 3.79 18.74
CA CYS A 2 -23.36 2.88 19.21
C CYS A 2 -22.83 3.46 20.51
N GLY A 3 -23.07 2.75 21.62
CA GLY A 3 -22.60 3.14 22.94
C GLY A 3 -21.08 3.00 23.04
N ASP A 4 -20.51 3.88 23.87
CA ASP A 4 -19.11 3.95 24.24
C ASP A 4 -18.59 2.59 24.74
N PHE A 5 -17.64 2.00 24.00
CA PHE A 5 -16.65 1.09 24.56
C PHE A 5 -15.31 1.33 23.88
N MET A 6 -14.43 1.98 24.64
CA MET A 6 -13.00 2.07 24.37
C MET A 6 -12.42 0.65 24.31
N CYS A 7 -11.91 0.24 23.16
CA CYS A 7 -11.01 -0.90 23.06
C CYS A 7 -9.67 -0.41 22.50
N GLY A 8 -8.77 -0.06 23.42
CA GLY A 8 -7.40 0.30 23.10
C GLY A 8 -6.59 -0.94 22.68
N LYS A 9 -6.32 -1.06 21.38
CA LYS A 9 -5.01 -1.37 20.77
C LYS A 9 -5.20 -1.51 19.26
N LEU A 10 -4.32 -0.82 18.55
CA LEU A 10 -4.25 -0.58 17.11
C LEU A 10 -4.32 -1.84 16.25
N VAL A 11 -5.54 -2.24 15.83
CA VAL A 11 -5.91 -2.55 14.44
C VAL A 11 -7.42 -2.35 14.37
N ALA A 12 -7.92 -1.48 13.49
CA ALA A 12 -9.34 -1.51 13.14
C ALA A 12 -9.59 -2.70 12.19
N VAL A 13 -9.31 -3.92 12.66
CA VAL A 13 -10.10 -5.06 12.24
C VAL A 13 -11.46 -4.80 12.87
N CYS A 14 -12.52 -4.69 12.08
CA CYS A 14 -13.85 -4.93 12.61
C CYS A 14 -13.90 -6.40 13.04
N HIS A 15 -13.36 -6.68 14.23
CA HIS A 15 -13.40 -7.98 14.88
C HIS A 15 -14.84 -8.23 15.31
N ASN A 16 -15.34 -9.40 14.90
CA ASN A 16 -16.23 -10.26 15.68
C ASN A 16 -17.44 -9.61 16.35
N THR A 17 -18.45 -9.29 15.57
CA THR A 17 -19.81 -9.63 15.99
C THR A 17 -20.68 -9.92 14.78
N VAL A 18 -20.74 -11.20 14.42
CA VAL A 18 -22.05 -11.76 14.09
C VAL A 18 -22.82 -11.67 15.41
N CYS A 19 -24.01 -11.07 15.41
CA CYS A 19 -24.97 -11.42 16.44
C CYS A 19 -25.25 -12.92 16.24
N ASP A 20 -24.51 -13.75 16.96
CA ASP A 20 -24.56 -15.21 16.88
C ASP A 20 -25.97 -15.67 17.29
N GLY A 21 -26.76 -16.07 16.30
CA GLY A 21 -27.71 -17.16 16.50
C GLY A 21 -26.95 -18.48 16.61
N PRO A 22 -27.54 -19.54 17.21
CA PRO A 22 -26.84 -20.63 17.90
C PRO A 22 -26.10 -21.67 17.02
N TYR A 23 -25.64 -21.35 15.81
CA TYR A 23 -25.01 -22.31 14.91
C TYR A 23 -23.57 -21.94 14.48
N SER A 24 -22.66 -22.86 14.81
CA SER A 24 -21.20 -22.78 14.72
C SER A 24 -20.60 -22.32 13.38
N GLN A 25 -19.51 -21.55 13.49
CA GLN A 25 -18.75 -20.92 12.40
C GLN A 25 -17.96 -21.89 11.49
N SER A 26 -17.92 -23.20 11.76
CA SER A 26 -17.05 -24.15 11.05
C SER A 26 -17.53 -24.55 9.64
N ARG A 27 -18.69 -24.07 9.20
CA ARG A 27 -19.35 -24.52 7.97
C ARG A 27 -19.37 -23.51 6.82
N TRP A 28 -18.89 -22.28 7.00
CA TRP A 28 -18.99 -21.21 6.00
C TRP A 28 -17.61 -20.73 5.56
N GLY A 29 -17.41 -20.54 4.25
CA GLY A 29 -16.19 -19.93 3.71
C GLY A 29 -16.04 -18.44 4.09
N PRO A 30 -14.90 -17.81 3.73
CA PRO A 30 -14.67 -16.40 4.00
C PRO A 30 -15.71 -15.49 3.33
N CYS A 31 -15.88 -14.28 3.85
CA CYS A 31 -16.78 -13.30 3.25
C CYS A 31 -16.20 -12.83 1.91
N THR A 32 -17.04 -12.73 0.88
CA THR A 32 -16.61 -12.32 -0.46
C THR A 32 -16.20 -10.85 -0.58
N ARG A 33 -16.52 -10.01 0.40
CA ARG A 33 -16.18 -8.58 0.42
C ARG A 33 -15.91 -8.12 1.85
N GLU A 34 -15.02 -7.16 2.02
CA GLU A 34 -14.70 -6.56 3.33
C GLU A 34 -15.76 -5.55 3.80
N CYS A 35 -16.50 -4.96 2.86
CA CYS A 35 -17.62 -4.04 3.08
C CYS A 35 -18.59 -4.09 1.89
N GLY A 36 -19.73 -3.41 1.96
CA GLY A 36 -20.60 -3.21 0.80
C GLY A 36 -21.31 -4.48 0.33
N ARG A 37 -21.92 -5.21 1.28
CA ARG A 37 -22.80 -6.38 1.05
C ARG A 37 -22.05 -7.62 0.54
N GLY A 38 -21.05 -8.08 1.30
CA GLY A 38 -20.41 -9.37 1.07
C GLY A 38 -21.33 -10.58 1.31
N ARG A 39 -20.88 -11.77 0.88
CA ARG A 39 -21.56 -13.05 1.10
C ARG A 39 -20.57 -14.11 1.56
N LYS A 40 -20.94 -14.97 2.51
CA LYS A 40 -20.24 -16.24 2.77
C LYS A 40 -20.94 -17.34 2.00
N VAL A 41 -20.17 -18.33 1.53
CA VAL A 41 -20.70 -19.48 0.77
C VAL A 41 -20.47 -20.74 1.58
N ARG A 42 -21.49 -21.60 1.65
CA ARG A 42 -21.34 -22.98 2.09
C ARG A 42 -21.80 -23.92 0.97
N ARG A 43 -20.98 -24.94 0.69
CA ARG A 43 -21.35 -26.08 -0.15
C ARG A 43 -21.55 -27.29 0.75
N ASP A 44 -22.64 -28.02 0.60
CA ASP A 44 -22.79 -29.31 1.26
C ASP A 44 -22.18 -30.43 0.42
N LYS A 45 -21.82 -31.54 1.09
CA LYS A 45 -21.18 -32.69 0.43
C LYS A 45 -22.16 -33.53 -0.41
N PHE A 46 -23.45 -33.18 -0.43
CA PHE A 46 -24.51 -33.97 -1.03
C PHE A 46 -25.10 -33.34 -2.30
N GLY A 47 -24.36 -32.42 -2.94
CA GLY A 47 -24.72 -31.86 -4.24
C GLY A 47 -25.92 -30.91 -4.23
N LYS A 48 -26.32 -30.35 -3.07
CA LYS A 48 -27.39 -29.33 -3.05
C LYS A 48 -26.82 -27.97 -3.43
N LYS A 49 -27.74 -27.08 -3.83
CA LYS A 49 -27.42 -25.69 -4.22
C LYS A 49 -26.63 -24.99 -3.11
N PRO A 50 -25.60 -24.19 -3.46
CA PRO A 50 -24.82 -23.44 -2.48
C PRO A 50 -25.73 -22.53 -1.64
N GLN A 51 -25.46 -22.48 -0.34
CA GLN A 51 -26.14 -21.55 0.57
C GLN A 51 -25.31 -20.27 0.71
N TYR A 52 -25.99 -19.14 0.88
CA TYR A 52 -25.38 -17.82 1.01
C TYR A 52 -25.90 -17.11 2.25
N ILE A 53 -25.00 -16.51 3.04
CA ILE A 53 -25.36 -15.57 4.11
C ILE A 53 -24.67 -14.24 3.85
N ARG A 54 -25.38 -13.13 4.10
CA ARG A 54 -24.81 -11.79 3.98
C ARG A 54 -23.78 -11.57 5.09
N CYS A 55 -22.70 -10.89 4.75
CA CYS A 55 -21.67 -10.45 5.69
C CYS A 55 -21.18 -9.07 5.24
N ASN A 56 -20.55 -8.32 6.13
CA ASN A 56 -19.98 -7.01 5.80
C ASN A 56 -20.98 -6.09 5.07
N THR A 57 -22.19 -6.03 5.63
CA THR A 57 -23.33 -5.29 5.07
C THR A 57 -23.23 -3.78 5.30
N HIS A 58 -22.30 -3.35 6.15
CA HIS A 58 -21.98 -1.94 6.31
C HIS A 58 -21.53 -1.34 4.97
N SER A 59 -21.92 -0.10 4.72
CA SER A 59 -21.47 0.63 3.54
C SER A 59 -19.95 0.74 3.55
N CYS A 60 -19.31 0.45 2.42
CA CYS A 60 -17.92 0.85 2.23
C CYS A 60 -17.86 2.37 2.42
N LYS A 61 -17.01 2.85 3.33
CA LYS A 61 -16.70 4.28 3.40
C LYS A 61 -16.01 4.63 2.07
N LYS A 62 -16.77 5.18 1.12
CA LYS A 62 -16.18 5.86 -0.03
C LYS A 62 -15.39 7.03 0.53
N VAL A 63 -14.09 7.07 0.28
CA VAL A 63 -13.32 8.30 0.47
C VAL A 63 -13.88 9.28 -0.56
N LYS A 64 -14.53 10.36 -0.11
CA LYS A 64 -15.12 11.37 -1.00
C LYS A 64 -13.96 12.18 -1.60
N GLY A 65 -13.59 11.92 -2.84
CA GLY A 65 -12.58 12.69 -3.59
C GLY A 65 -12.32 12.06 -4.96
N ASP A 66 -11.83 12.85 -5.92
CA ASP A 66 -11.21 12.28 -7.13
C ASP A 66 -9.82 11.78 -6.76
N CYS A 67 -9.70 10.47 -6.62
CA CYS A 67 -8.45 9.79 -6.26
C CYS A 67 -7.86 8.97 -7.41
N ALA A 68 -8.23 9.31 -8.65
CA ALA A 68 -7.59 8.75 -9.82
C ALA A 68 -6.13 9.21 -9.83
N ALA A 69 -5.23 8.25 -9.66
CA ALA A 69 -3.80 8.48 -9.55
C ALA A 69 -3.04 7.40 -10.33
N ASP A 70 -1.83 7.75 -10.73
CA ASP A 70 -0.79 6.83 -11.15
C ASP A 70 0.17 6.68 -9.98
N VAL A 71 0.17 5.51 -9.36
CA VAL A 71 0.91 5.26 -8.11
C VAL A 71 2.06 4.31 -8.37
N VAL A 72 3.29 4.74 -8.08
CA VAL A 72 4.47 3.88 -8.10
C VAL A 72 4.94 3.63 -6.68
N PHE A 73 4.94 2.36 -6.27
CA PHE A 73 5.57 1.96 -5.02
C PHE A 73 7.08 1.80 -5.24
N VAL A 74 7.89 2.43 -4.38
CA VAL A 74 9.34 2.31 -4.36
C VAL A 74 9.72 1.67 -3.03
N LEU A 75 9.90 0.35 -3.04
CA LEU A 75 10.01 -0.45 -1.83
C LEU A 75 11.47 -0.81 -1.57
N ASP A 76 11.97 -0.44 -0.39
CA ASP A 76 13.27 -0.86 0.09
C ASP A 76 13.27 -2.37 0.37
N SER A 77 14.18 -3.07 -0.29
CA SER A 77 14.42 -4.50 -0.15
C SER A 77 15.89 -4.77 0.26
N SER A 78 16.53 -3.79 0.90
CA SER A 78 17.89 -3.91 1.44
C SER A 78 17.95 -4.89 2.62
N GLY A 79 19.18 -5.28 2.98
CA GLY A 79 19.47 -6.28 4.00
C GLY A 79 19.00 -5.92 5.41
N SER A 80 18.88 -4.62 5.74
CA SER A 80 18.41 -4.13 7.05
C SER A 80 16.97 -4.54 7.34
N ILE A 81 16.17 -4.67 6.28
CA ILE A 81 14.74 -4.95 6.34
C ILE A 81 14.52 -6.34 6.96
N GLY A 82 15.10 -7.37 6.38
CA GLY A 82 14.89 -8.78 6.72
C GLY A 82 13.58 -9.37 6.18
N ASP A 83 13.54 -10.69 5.96
CA ASP A 83 12.43 -11.39 5.29
C ASP A 83 11.05 -11.11 5.89
N LYS A 84 10.96 -11.04 7.22
CA LYS A 84 9.70 -10.82 7.94
C LYS A 84 9.14 -9.44 7.65
N ASN A 85 9.99 -8.41 7.66
CA ASN A 85 9.58 -7.04 7.39
C ASN A 85 9.33 -6.82 5.90
N TRP A 86 10.09 -7.50 5.03
CA TRP A 86 9.83 -7.50 3.59
C TRP A 86 8.43 -8.01 3.26
N PHE A 87 8.00 -9.09 3.93
CA PHE A 87 6.61 -9.56 3.81
C PHE A 87 5.60 -8.47 4.18
N VAL A 88 5.86 -7.70 5.23
CA VAL A 88 4.97 -6.61 5.67
C VAL A 88 5.01 -5.41 4.71
N ALA A 89 6.16 -5.08 4.13
CA ALA A 89 6.29 -4.05 3.10
C ALA A 89 5.42 -4.37 1.87
N LYS A 90 5.47 -5.63 1.41
CA LYS A 90 4.60 -6.14 0.34
C LYS A 90 3.13 -6.04 0.71
N GLN A 91 2.77 -6.46 1.93
CA GLN A 91 1.39 -6.37 2.43
C GLN A 91 0.89 -4.92 2.46
N PHE A 92 1.72 -3.98 2.91
CA PHE A 92 1.39 -2.56 2.91
C PHE A 92 1.07 -2.03 1.50
N ALA A 93 1.91 -2.32 0.51
CA ALA A 93 1.68 -1.92 -0.88
C ALA A 93 0.36 -2.49 -1.42
N ILE A 94 0.08 -3.77 -1.12
CA ILE A 94 -1.17 -4.44 -1.49
C ILE A 94 -2.38 -3.74 -0.86
N ASP A 95 -2.34 -3.40 0.42
CA ASP A 95 -3.47 -2.81 1.13
C ASP A 95 -3.75 -1.37 0.65
N VAL A 96 -2.71 -0.60 0.35
CA VAL A 96 -2.86 0.72 -0.30
C VAL A 96 -3.47 0.57 -1.69
N ALA A 97 -2.96 -0.36 -2.52
CA ALA A 97 -3.48 -0.59 -3.87
C ALA A 97 -4.95 -1.03 -3.85
N LYS A 98 -5.33 -1.92 -2.93
CA LYS A 98 -6.72 -2.34 -2.70
C LYS A 98 -7.60 -1.16 -2.34
N GLY A 99 -7.18 -0.35 -1.36
CA GLY A 99 -7.96 0.79 -0.89
C GLY A 99 -8.18 1.85 -1.96
N LEU A 100 -7.15 2.14 -2.76
CA LEU A 100 -7.24 3.08 -3.88
C LEU A 100 -8.11 2.52 -5.02
N ARG A 101 -7.94 1.26 -5.42
CA ARG A 101 -8.81 0.60 -6.44
C ARG A 101 -10.29 0.58 -6.04
N LEU A 102 -10.57 0.34 -4.77
CA LEU A 102 -11.94 0.37 -4.24
C LEU A 102 -12.54 1.78 -4.27
N SER A 103 -11.70 2.81 -4.20
CA SER A 103 -12.11 4.21 -4.21
C SER A 103 -12.23 4.75 -5.64
N GLN A 104 -11.25 4.48 -6.50
CA GLN A 104 -11.24 4.79 -7.93
C GLN A 104 -10.70 3.60 -8.76
N PRO A 105 -11.56 2.92 -9.54
CA PRO A 105 -11.17 1.75 -10.34
C PRO A 105 -10.08 2.03 -11.39
N ASP A 106 -9.93 3.28 -11.81
CA ASP A 106 -9.00 3.72 -12.87
C ASP A 106 -7.59 4.02 -12.36
N THR A 107 -7.33 3.95 -11.06
CA THR A 107 -5.97 4.12 -10.50
C THR A 107 -5.02 3.05 -11.06
N ARG A 108 -3.88 3.49 -11.61
CA ARG A 108 -2.83 2.61 -12.15
C ARG A 108 -1.72 2.45 -11.12
N PHE A 109 -1.06 1.30 -11.17
CA PHE A 109 0.01 0.97 -10.23
C PHE A 109 1.25 0.46 -10.97
N GLY A 110 2.41 0.85 -10.48
CA GLY A 110 3.71 0.26 -10.78
C GLY A 110 4.44 -0.05 -9.48
N VAL A 111 5.39 -0.98 -9.52
CA VAL A 111 6.19 -1.34 -8.35
C VAL A 111 7.66 -1.46 -8.74
N ILE A 112 8.49 -0.79 -7.96
CA ILE A 112 9.95 -0.87 -7.99
C ILE A 112 10.40 -1.37 -6.64
N THR A 113 11.36 -2.28 -6.64
CA THR A 113 12.06 -2.74 -5.45
C THR A 113 13.52 -2.36 -5.58
N TYR A 114 14.16 -1.89 -4.52
CA TYR A 114 15.57 -1.50 -4.61
C TYR A 114 16.40 -2.07 -3.46
N SER A 115 17.67 -2.34 -3.76
CA SER A 115 18.71 -2.59 -2.76
C SER A 115 20.04 -2.05 -3.30
N THR A 116 20.97 -2.89 -3.76
CA THR A 116 22.15 -2.48 -4.54
C THR A 116 21.75 -1.72 -5.80
N GLU A 117 20.75 -2.26 -6.50
CA GLU A 117 20.17 -1.77 -7.73
C GLU A 117 18.63 -1.78 -7.61
N ALA A 118 17.96 -0.96 -8.41
CA ALA A 118 16.52 -0.92 -8.52
C ALA A 118 15.99 -1.84 -9.63
N GLU A 119 15.08 -2.73 -9.25
CA GLU A 119 14.37 -3.65 -10.14
C GLU A 119 12.93 -3.21 -10.34
N VAL A 120 12.44 -3.29 -11.57
CA VAL A 120 11.02 -3.09 -11.88
C VAL A 120 10.30 -4.40 -11.63
N GLY A 121 9.48 -4.44 -10.58
CA GLY A 121 8.59 -5.56 -10.31
C GLY A 121 7.50 -5.68 -11.37
N PHE A 122 6.84 -4.56 -11.68
CA PHE A 122 5.99 -4.40 -12.86
C PHE A 122 5.78 -2.93 -13.19
N ASP A 123 5.50 -2.67 -14.47
CA ASP A 123 5.35 -1.33 -15.02
C ASP A 123 4.00 -0.70 -14.65
N LEU A 124 3.96 0.63 -14.67
CA LEU A 124 2.78 1.42 -14.34
C LEU A 124 1.63 1.08 -15.30
N GLY A 125 0.53 0.55 -14.74
CA GLY A 125 -0.64 0.17 -15.53
C GLY A 125 -0.51 -1.16 -16.27
N GLN A 126 0.54 -1.94 -16.01
CA GLN A 126 0.68 -3.29 -16.56
C GLN A 126 -0.47 -4.22 -16.15
N TYR A 127 -1.02 -4.05 -14.94
CA TYR A 127 -2.11 -4.87 -14.41
C TYR A 127 -3.38 -4.06 -14.14
N ASN A 128 -4.50 -4.56 -14.66
CA ASN A 128 -5.79 -3.87 -14.64
C ASN A 128 -6.78 -4.38 -13.58
N ASN A 129 -6.41 -5.37 -12.78
CA ASN A 129 -7.24 -5.86 -11.68
C ASN A 129 -6.41 -6.08 -10.41
N ILE A 130 -7.09 -6.00 -9.26
CA ILE A 130 -6.42 -6.04 -7.95
C ILE A 130 -5.82 -7.41 -7.62
N THR A 131 -6.35 -8.49 -8.19
CA THR A 131 -5.83 -9.85 -7.98
C THR A 131 -4.44 -10.00 -8.61
N ASP A 132 -4.26 -9.54 -9.84
CA ASP A 132 -2.97 -9.60 -10.53
C ASP A 132 -1.94 -8.69 -9.88
N ILE A 133 -2.33 -7.46 -9.49
CA ILE A 133 -1.46 -6.57 -8.72
C ILE A 133 -0.99 -7.26 -7.44
N GLN A 134 -1.91 -7.85 -6.67
CA GLN A 134 -1.57 -8.54 -5.43
C GLN A 134 -0.62 -9.73 -5.68
N ASN A 135 -0.91 -10.57 -6.68
CA ASN A 135 -0.12 -11.76 -6.97
C ASN A 135 1.31 -11.39 -7.40
N ASN A 136 1.45 -10.36 -8.24
CA ASN A 136 2.76 -9.91 -8.71
C ASN A 136 3.54 -9.20 -7.61
N ILE A 137 2.91 -8.42 -6.73
CA ILE A 137 3.59 -7.91 -5.53
C ILE A 137 4.09 -9.07 -4.67
N TRP A 138 3.27 -10.10 -4.42
CA TRP A 138 3.70 -11.23 -3.60
C TRP A 138 4.88 -12.01 -4.18
N ALA A 139 4.94 -12.11 -5.50
CA ALA A 139 6.00 -12.79 -6.23
C ALA A 139 7.36 -12.06 -6.19
N LEU A 140 7.40 -10.79 -5.76
CA LEU A 140 8.66 -10.04 -5.65
C LEU A 140 9.61 -10.72 -4.64
N GLY A 141 10.82 -10.99 -5.12
CA GLY A 141 11.92 -11.53 -4.34
C GLY A 141 12.42 -10.54 -3.29
N TYR A 142 13.19 -11.03 -2.32
CA TYR A 142 13.90 -10.21 -1.36
C TYR A 142 15.36 -10.09 -1.81
N LEU A 143 15.82 -8.88 -2.11
CA LEU A 143 17.15 -8.63 -2.68
C LEU A 143 18.28 -8.68 -1.65
N ALA A 144 18.04 -8.19 -0.42
CA ALA A 144 18.94 -8.24 0.72
C ALA A 144 20.34 -7.59 0.51
N GLY A 145 20.47 -6.63 -0.41
CA GLY A 145 21.71 -5.87 -0.65
C GLY A 145 21.86 -4.60 0.20
N PRO A 146 22.81 -3.71 -0.12
CA PRO A 146 22.86 -2.34 0.40
C PRO A 146 21.60 -1.53 0.02
N THR A 147 21.59 -0.25 0.37
CA THR A 147 20.42 0.63 0.22
C THR A 147 20.76 1.75 -0.77
N ASN A 148 20.34 1.62 -2.03
CA ASN A 148 20.54 2.62 -3.08
C ASN A 148 19.23 3.35 -3.38
N THR A 149 18.86 4.29 -2.50
CA THR A 149 17.61 5.05 -2.63
C THR A 149 17.62 5.94 -3.87
N ALA A 150 18.79 6.48 -4.25
CA ALA A 150 18.98 7.25 -5.47
C ALA A 150 18.56 6.46 -6.71
N ASP A 151 18.98 5.20 -6.84
CA ASP A 151 18.60 4.37 -7.99
C ASP A 151 17.12 4.00 -7.99
N GLY A 152 16.53 3.76 -6.82
CA GLY A 152 15.08 3.59 -6.66
C GLY A 152 14.27 4.78 -7.18
N LEU A 153 14.68 6.01 -6.81
CA LEU A 153 14.07 7.26 -7.26
C LEU A 153 14.27 7.49 -8.76
N ARG A 154 15.48 7.25 -9.27
CA ARG A 154 15.81 7.36 -10.69
C ARG A 154 14.95 6.41 -11.54
N ARG A 155 14.80 5.16 -11.10
CA ARG A 155 13.97 4.17 -11.80
C ARG A 155 12.48 4.52 -11.74
N MET A 156 12.03 5.13 -10.65
CA MET A 156 10.66 5.63 -10.49
C MET A 156 10.36 6.76 -11.48
N ARG A 157 11.27 7.74 -11.60
CA ARG A 157 11.14 8.82 -12.59
C ARG A 157 11.06 8.28 -14.01
N ALA A 158 11.99 7.37 -14.37
CA ALA A 158 11.99 6.73 -15.68
C ALA A 158 10.69 5.96 -15.98
N MET A 159 10.05 5.37 -14.97
CA MET A 159 8.75 4.71 -15.13
C MET A 159 7.62 5.71 -15.42
N PHE A 160 7.57 6.86 -14.73
CA PHE A 160 6.59 7.91 -15.02
C PHE A 160 6.80 8.51 -16.42
N ASP A 161 8.04 8.85 -16.78
CA ASP A 161 8.39 9.39 -18.09
C ASP A 161 7.99 8.45 -19.23
N LYS A 162 8.35 7.17 -19.12
CA LYS A 162 7.99 6.13 -20.12
C LYS A 162 6.48 6.02 -20.36
N ASN A 163 5.67 6.18 -19.33
CA ASN A 163 4.22 6.00 -19.41
C ASN A 163 3.46 7.29 -19.77
N GLY A 164 4.19 8.41 -19.95
CA GLY A 164 3.68 9.70 -20.36
C GLY A 164 2.81 10.40 -19.32
N ALA A 165 2.56 11.69 -19.55
CA ALA A 165 1.62 12.46 -18.74
C ALA A 165 0.20 11.90 -18.90
N SER A 166 -0.43 11.54 -17.77
CA SER A 166 -1.84 11.24 -17.71
C SER A 166 -2.60 12.42 -17.08
N ASN A 167 -3.91 12.47 -17.25
CA ASN A 167 -4.74 13.46 -16.53
C ASN A 167 -4.89 13.12 -15.03
N LYS A 168 -4.16 12.12 -14.52
CA LYS A 168 -4.20 11.66 -13.13
C LYS A 168 -2.99 12.20 -12.38
N LYS A 169 -3.10 12.23 -11.06
CA LYS A 169 -1.97 12.60 -10.18
C LYS A 169 -0.85 11.56 -10.27
N ALA A 170 0.40 12.00 -10.45
CA ALA A 170 1.57 11.14 -10.36
C ALA A 170 2.04 11.07 -8.91
N VAL A 171 2.01 9.88 -8.30
CA VAL A 171 2.32 9.68 -6.88
C VAL A 171 3.35 8.58 -6.71
N ALA A 172 4.47 8.89 -6.05
CA ALA A 172 5.43 7.91 -5.58
C ALA A 172 5.22 7.64 -4.08
N ILE A 173 5.26 6.37 -3.67
CA ILE A 173 5.26 5.98 -2.26
C ILE A 173 6.57 5.25 -1.99
N VAL A 174 7.50 5.92 -1.30
CA VAL A 174 8.79 5.38 -0.89
C VAL A 174 8.67 4.81 0.52
N LEU A 175 9.01 3.54 0.71
CA LEU A 175 9.02 2.87 2.01
C LEU A 175 10.44 2.35 2.30
N THR A 176 11.06 2.84 3.38
CA THR A 176 12.44 2.50 3.76
C THR A 176 12.61 2.49 5.29
N ASP A 177 13.59 1.72 5.79
CA ASP A 177 13.97 1.69 7.21
C ASP A 177 15.29 2.41 7.51
N GLY A 178 15.93 3.00 6.51
CA GLY A 178 17.31 3.45 6.65
C GLY A 178 17.74 4.60 5.75
N VAL A 179 19.01 4.94 5.90
CA VAL A 179 19.73 5.95 5.10
C VAL A 179 20.29 5.28 3.86
N SER A 180 20.31 5.99 2.73
CA SER A 180 20.97 5.49 1.52
C SER A 180 22.45 5.21 1.82
N THR A 181 22.90 3.98 1.58
CA THR A 181 24.30 3.56 1.79
C THR A 181 25.11 3.56 0.49
N LEU A 182 24.45 3.65 -0.66
CA LEU A 182 25.05 3.85 -1.97
C LEU A 182 24.47 5.12 -2.62
N GLU A 183 25.32 5.81 -3.39
CA GLU A 183 24.95 7.03 -4.13
C GLU A 183 24.17 8.05 -3.29
N SER A 184 24.44 8.14 -1.98
CA SER A 184 23.67 8.96 -1.04
C SER A 184 23.65 10.44 -1.42
N ASP A 185 24.74 10.94 -2.01
CA ASP A 185 24.85 12.31 -2.54
C ASP A 185 23.84 12.59 -3.68
N PHE A 186 23.32 11.55 -4.34
CA PHE A 186 22.36 11.67 -5.44
C PHE A 186 20.90 11.50 -4.99
N THR A 187 20.63 10.94 -3.81
CA THR A 187 19.25 10.68 -3.33
C THR A 187 18.39 11.95 -3.37
N LEU A 188 18.88 13.05 -2.80
CA LEU A 188 18.14 14.31 -2.78
C LEU A 188 18.03 14.97 -4.16
N LYS A 189 19.03 14.76 -5.03
CA LYS A 189 19.01 15.27 -6.41
C LYS A 189 17.91 14.57 -7.23
N GLU A 190 17.82 13.25 -7.12
CA GLU A 190 16.77 12.47 -7.81
C GLU A 190 15.38 12.78 -7.26
N ALA A 191 15.25 12.97 -5.94
CA ALA A 191 13.99 13.38 -5.33
C ALA A 191 13.56 14.80 -5.77
N ALA A 192 14.51 15.74 -5.86
CA ALA A 192 14.23 17.08 -6.36
C ALA A 192 13.76 17.04 -7.83
N ALA A 193 14.47 16.30 -8.68
CA ALA A 193 14.11 16.17 -10.08
C ALA A 193 12.72 15.52 -10.28
N ALA A 194 12.37 14.51 -9.49
CA ALA A 194 11.03 13.91 -9.50
C ALA A 194 9.94 14.93 -9.13
N LYS A 195 10.19 15.77 -8.12
CA LYS A 195 9.27 16.84 -7.72
C LYS A 195 9.10 17.90 -8.81
N ASP A 196 10.19 18.28 -9.47
CA ASP A 196 10.17 19.22 -10.61
C ASP A 196 9.39 18.65 -11.81
N GLU A 197 9.34 17.32 -11.96
CA GLU A 197 8.51 16.61 -12.95
C GLU A 197 7.03 16.47 -12.55
N GLY A 198 6.64 17.02 -11.40
CA GLY A 198 5.26 16.97 -10.91
C GLY A 198 4.88 15.65 -10.24
N ILE A 199 5.87 14.86 -9.80
CA ILE A 199 5.63 13.63 -9.04
C ILE A 199 5.56 13.97 -7.56
N ASP A 200 4.43 13.62 -6.93
CA ASP A 200 4.24 13.77 -5.50
C ASP A 200 4.84 12.59 -4.73
N ILE A 201 5.81 12.84 -3.85
CA ILE A 201 6.54 11.79 -3.13
C ILE A 201 6.05 11.70 -1.69
N PHE A 202 5.40 10.59 -1.35
CA PHE A 202 5.19 10.17 0.04
C PHE A 202 6.40 9.37 0.53
N ALA A 203 7.02 9.82 1.61
CA ALA A 203 8.13 9.12 2.26
C ALA A 203 7.65 8.47 3.56
N ILE A 204 7.83 7.15 3.67
CA ILE A 204 7.43 6.36 4.83
C ILE A 204 8.68 5.74 5.45
N GLY A 205 9.07 6.26 6.61
CA GLY A 205 10.18 5.76 7.41
C GLY A 205 9.75 4.71 8.41
N VAL A 206 10.55 3.67 8.58
CA VAL A 206 10.31 2.63 9.59
C VAL A 206 11.47 2.53 10.56
N GLY A 207 11.18 2.34 11.85
CA GLY A 207 12.21 2.20 12.89
C GLY A 207 13.05 3.47 13.02
N ASP A 208 14.35 3.33 12.84
CA ASP A 208 15.34 4.39 12.99
C ASP A 208 15.65 5.13 11.67
N ALA A 209 14.75 5.04 10.68
CA ALA A 209 14.87 5.78 9.43
C ALA A 209 15.15 7.27 9.66
N TYR A 210 16.09 7.83 8.91
CA TYR A 210 16.59 9.19 9.14
C TYR A 210 15.59 10.24 8.68
N LEU A 211 14.94 10.90 9.64
CA LEU A 211 13.81 11.79 9.39
C LEU A 211 14.15 12.96 8.46
N ASP A 212 15.34 13.55 8.57
CA ASP A 212 15.71 14.70 7.75
C ASP A 212 15.84 14.32 6.26
N GLU A 213 16.36 13.12 5.96
CA GLU A 213 16.42 12.60 4.59
C GLU A 213 15.01 12.31 4.05
N LEU A 214 14.13 11.70 4.85
CA LEU A 214 12.72 11.49 4.47
C LEU A 214 12.01 12.80 4.15
N ILE A 215 12.21 13.83 4.98
CA ILE A 215 11.65 15.16 4.75
C ILE A 215 12.17 15.76 3.45
N ALA A 216 13.50 15.73 3.24
CA ALA A 216 14.13 16.30 2.05
C ALA A 216 13.73 15.59 0.75
N MET A 217 13.53 14.26 0.81
CA MET A 217 13.04 13.46 -0.31
C MET A 217 11.56 13.73 -0.62
N SER A 218 10.71 13.87 0.41
CA SER A 218 9.27 14.00 0.25
C SER A 218 8.81 15.32 -0.41
N SER A 219 7.57 15.35 -0.88
CA SER A 219 6.88 16.58 -1.29
C SER A 219 6.52 17.48 -0.09
N ALA A 220 6.19 18.75 -0.36
CA ALA A 220 5.79 19.71 0.68
C ALA A 220 4.25 19.83 0.79
N PRO A 221 3.69 20.04 2.01
CA PRO A 221 4.37 20.13 3.30
C PRO A 221 4.72 18.74 3.86
N SER A 222 5.85 18.63 4.57
CA SER A 222 6.31 17.37 5.15
C SER A 222 5.29 16.72 6.11
N SER A 223 4.48 17.54 6.80
CA SER A 223 3.37 17.05 7.64
C SER A 223 2.33 16.22 6.88
N TYR A 224 2.25 16.40 5.56
CA TYR A 224 1.34 15.69 4.65
C TYR A 224 2.02 14.55 3.88
N PHE A 225 3.29 14.67 3.55
CA PHE A 225 3.96 13.66 2.71
C PHE A 225 4.90 12.71 3.46
N VAL A 226 5.26 13.03 4.70
CA VAL A 226 6.08 12.15 5.55
C VAL A 226 5.21 11.39 6.53
N GLN A 227 5.45 10.09 6.66
CA GLN A 227 4.91 9.25 7.73
C GLN A 227 6.03 8.42 8.34
N THR A 228 5.95 8.15 9.64
CA THR A 228 6.91 7.29 10.33
C THR A 228 6.18 6.22 11.12
N ALA A 229 6.78 5.03 11.20
CA ALA A 229 6.31 3.91 11.99
C ALA A 229 7.45 3.37 12.85
N SER A 230 7.22 3.03 14.11
CA SER A 230 8.27 2.44 14.95
C SER A 230 8.68 1.02 14.53
N THR A 231 7.80 0.32 13.79
CA THR A 231 8.03 -1.05 13.31
C THR A 231 7.29 -1.27 11.99
N TYR A 232 7.71 -2.26 11.20
CA TYR A 232 7.01 -2.65 9.97
C TYR A 232 5.55 -3.02 10.22
N SER A 233 5.26 -3.75 11.30
CA SER A 233 3.88 -4.07 11.68
C SER A 233 3.00 -2.82 11.88
N ALA A 234 3.58 -1.71 12.36
CA ALA A 234 2.87 -0.46 12.53
C ALA A 234 2.63 0.29 11.21
N VAL A 235 3.38 -0.01 10.14
CA VAL A 235 3.18 0.59 8.80
C VAL A 235 1.79 0.30 8.25
N LEU A 236 1.21 -0.86 8.57
CA LEU A 236 -0.15 -1.21 8.15
C LEU A 236 -1.23 -0.26 8.72
N SER A 237 -0.94 0.42 9.84
CA SER A 237 -1.84 1.43 10.39
C SER A 237 -1.83 2.75 9.61
N ILE A 238 -0.74 3.00 8.85
CA ILE A 238 -0.53 4.22 8.04
C ILE A 238 -1.27 4.13 6.71
N THR A 239 -1.58 2.92 6.22
CA THR A 239 -2.31 2.65 4.97
C THR A 239 -3.53 3.56 4.79
N ARG A 240 -4.37 3.68 5.83
CA ARG A 240 -5.58 4.52 5.77
C ARG A 240 -5.25 6.00 5.57
N THR A 241 -4.21 6.49 6.25
CA THR A 241 -3.76 7.87 6.13
C THR A 241 -3.28 8.15 4.72
N ILE A 242 -2.45 7.28 4.15
CA ILE A 242 -1.92 7.43 2.77
C ILE A 242 -3.05 7.44 1.75
N ILE A 243 -3.98 6.47 1.81
CA ILE A 243 -5.14 6.44 0.91
C ILE A 243 -5.93 7.75 1.03
N THR A 244 -6.23 8.17 2.26
CA THR A 244 -7.00 9.39 2.51
C THR A 244 -6.29 10.61 1.92
N ARG A 245 -4.98 10.73 2.12
CA ARG A 245 -4.20 11.85 1.60
C ARG A 245 -4.17 11.88 0.08
N ILE A 246 -3.93 10.75 -0.59
CA ILE A 246 -3.96 10.68 -2.05
C ILE A 246 -5.32 11.12 -2.61
N CYS A 247 -6.41 10.74 -1.94
CA CYS A 247 -7.77 11.13 -2.35
C CYS A 247 -8.12 12.61 -2.13
N HIS A 248 -7.31 13.35 -1.36
CA HIS A 248 -7.59 14.74 -0.94
C HIS A 248 -6.49 15.73 -1.31
N MET A 249 -5.51 15.30 -2.11
CA MET A 249 -4.50 16.19 -2.72
C MET A 249 -5.13 17.22 -3.66
#